data_AF-A0A351L7Q3-F1
#
_entry.id   AF-A0A351L7Q3-F1
#
_cell.length_a   1.000
_cell.length_b   1.000
_cell.length_c   1.000
_cell.angle_alpha   90.00
_cell.angle_beta   90.00
_cell.angle_gamma   90.00
#
_symmetry.space_group_name_H-M   'P 1'
#
loop_
_entity.id
_entity.type
_entity.pdbx_description
1 polymer ?
#
loop_
_entity_poly.entity_id
_entity_poly.type
_entity_poly.pdbx_seq_one_letter_code
_entity_poly.pdbx_strand_id
1 'polypeptide(L)'
;MNLPRVVLVLIDESSSPVANSAAMVVSTLLGIEKLRLQQPIGEGKIKLPKQSLLVLSSEQINRLAELRLHNFDGAVLVLASESFDALKAKHPILCWGQGSHDACTYPWKLPDLLEKVVELVPMEPENLKMLQKELKAADRWYQRRVIPCLSKLEKKPENRAVDAKALASLATIIEQLRAYTPVACHAVVEVRGDSAQIQQHFQILLEQMGQSDNYDRTQIVLLREVFTKWRDLVMKAGEGLGAFS
;
A
#
# COMPACT_ATOMS: atom_id res chain seq x y z
N MET A 1 -10.45 -18.68 -26.30
CA MET A 1 -10.52 -17.44 -25.49
C MET A 1 -10.06 -17.78 -24.08
N ASN A 2 -9.08 -17.06 -23.54
CA ASN A 2 -8.64 -17.21 -22.15
C ASN A 2 -9.50 -16.29 -21.28
N LEU A 3 -10.71 -16.72 -20.94
CA LEU A 3 -11.57 -15.97 -20.04
C LEU A 3 -11.13 -16.17 -18.58
N PRO A 4 -11.24 -15.15 -17.70
CA PRO A 4 -11.11 -15.37 -16.28
C PRO A 4 -12.23 -16.31 -15.80
N ARG A 5 -11.94 -17.13 -14.80
CA ARG A 5 -12.93 -18.03 -14.17
C ARG A 5 -13.81 -17.31 -13.17
N VAL A 6 -13.31 -16.22 -12.60
CA VAL A 6 -14.00 -15.44 -11.57
C VAL A 6 -13.72 -13.95 -11.75
N VAL A 7 -14.75 -13.13 -11.58
CA VAL A 7 -14.63 -11.67 -11.43
C VAL A 7 -14.70 -11.31 -9.94
N LEU A 8 -13.70 -10.59 -9.46
CA LEU A 8 -13.55 -10.16 -8.07
C LEU A 8 -13.86 -8.66 -7.96
N VAL A 9 -14.52 -8.29 -6.88
CA VAL A 9 -14.75 -6.89 -6.49
C VAL A 9 -14.49 -6.69 -5.02
N LEU A 10 -13.96 -5.52 -4.66
CA LEU A 10 -13.80 -5.11 -3.27
C LEU A 10 -15.10 -4.55 -2.71
N ILE A 11 -15.50 -5.02 -1.53
CA ILE A 11 -16.73 -4.62 -0.83
C ILE A 11 -16.47 -4.17 0.61
N ASP A 12 -15.38 -3.44 0.84
CA ASP A 12 -15.07 -2.79 2.11
C ASP A 12 -15.51 -1.31 2.10
N GLU A 13 -15.01 -0.50 3.04
CA GLU A 13 -15.27 0.94 3.11
C GLU A 13 -14.91 1.71 1.82
N SER A 14 -14.04 1.14 0.98
CA SER A 14 -13.67 1.69 -0.33
C SER A 14 -14.55 1.21 -1.48
N SER A 15 -15.64 0.48 -1.20
CA SER A 15 -16.51 -0.13 -2.22
C SER A 15 -17.00 0.89 -3.24
N SER A 16 -16.65 0.67 -4.50
CA SER A 16 -17.11 1.50 -5.63
C SER A 16 -18.38 0.91 -6.26
N PRO A 17 -19.51 1.66 -6.30
CA PRO A 17 -20.71 1.23 -7.02
C PRO A 17 -20.44 0.96 -8.51
N VAL A 18 -19.54 1.74 -9.11
CA VAL A 18 -19.17 1.62 -10.52
C VAL A 18 -18.40 0.32 -10.78
N ALA A 19 -17.37 0.02 -9.97
CA ALA A 19 -16.64 -1.24 -10.08
C ALA A 19 -17.55 -2.46 -9.86
N ASN A 20 -18.45 -2.37 -8.87
CA ASN A 20 -19.43 -3.42 -8.60
C ASN A 20 -20.38 -3.66 -9.78
N SER A 21 -20.83 -2.58 -10.43
CA SER A 21 -21.76 -2.65 -11.56
C SER A 21 -21.07 -3.22 -12.80
N ALA A 22 -19.86 -2.73 -13.13
CA ALA A 22 -19.08 -3.24 -14.24
C ALA A 22 -18.77 -4.74 -14.06
N ALA A 23 -18.35 -5.16 -12.87
CA ALA A 23 -18.13 -6.58 -12.58
C ALA A 23 -19.40 -7.43 -12.71
N MET A 24 -20.57 -6.89 -12.34
CA MET A 24 -21.85 -7.59 -12.53
C MET A 24 -22.16 -7.77 -14.01
N VAL A 25 -21.95 -6.73 -14.81
CA VAL A 25 -22.16 -6.77 -16.27
C VAL A 25 -21.24 -7.80 -16.92
N VAL A 26 -19.94 -7.76 -16.61
CA VAL A 26 -18.94 -8.71 -17.12
C VAL A 26 -19.29 -10.15 -16.71
N SER A 27 -19.61 -10.37 -15.43
CA SER A 27 -20.03 -11.67 -14.89
C SER A 27 -21.25 -12.23 -15.63
N THR A 28 -22.27 -11.40 -15.83
CA THR A 28 -23.53 -11.80 -16.47
C THR A 28 -23.32 -12.12 -17.95
N LEU A 29 -22.63 -11.26 -18.70
CA LEU A 29 -22.48 -11.40 -20.14
C LEU A 29 -21.51 -12.50 -20.54
N LEU A 30 -20.47 -12.73 -19.75
CA LEU A 30 -19.47 -13.77 -20.02
C LEU A 30 -19.78 -15.10 -19.31
N GLY A 31 -20.83 -15.16 -18.49
CA GLY A 31 -21.17 -16.35 -17.71
C GLY A 31 -20.12 -16.72 -16.66
N ILE A 32 -19.43 -15.72 -16.11
CA ILE A 32 -18.32 -15.87 -15.17
C ILE A 32 -18.83 -15.60 -13.75
N GLU A 33 -18.41 -16.39 -12.76
CA GLU A 33 -18.82 -16.19 -11.37
C GLU A 33 -18.29 -14.85 -10.82
N LYS A 34 -19.14 -14.09 -10.12
CA LYS A 34 -18.73 -12.88 -9.40
C LYS A 34 -18.55 -13.19 -7.91
N LEU A 35 -17.34 -13.01 -7.39
CA LEU A 35 -17.06 -13.08 -5.96
C LEU A 35 -16.79 -11.70 -5.37
N ARG A 36 -17.18 -11.54 -4.11
CA ARG A 36 -16.98 -10.31 -3.33
C ARG A 36 -15.86 -10.53 -2.32
N LEU A 37 -14.89 -9.64 -2.31
CA LEU A 37 -13.77 -9.66 -1.38
C LEU A 37 -14.01 -8.62 -0.29
N GLN A 38 -14.10 -9.10 0.96
CA GLN A 38 -14.08 -8.25 2.15
C GLN A 38 -12.66 -8.16 2.69
N GLN A 39 -12.26 -6.97 3.14
CA GLN A 39 -11.00 -6.78 3.85
C GLN A 39 -11.24 -6.52 5.36
N PRO A 40 -10.27 -6.88 6.24
CA PRO A 40 -8.97 -7.45 5.91
C PRO A 40 -9.10 -8.86 5.32
N ILE A 41 -8.24 -9.18 4.34
CA ILE A 41 -8.10 -10.57 3.89
C ILE A 41 -7.47 -11.26 5.09
N GLY A 42 -8.30 -11.84 5.95
CA GLY A 42 -7.86 -12.36 7.25
C GLY A 42 -6.65 -13.27 7.07
N GLU A 43 -5.85 -13.40 8.13
CA GLU A 43 -4.64 -14.25 8.19
C GLU A 43 -4.90 -15.75 7.83
N GLY A 44 -6.14 -16.13 7.52
CA GLY A 44 -6.54 -17.45 7.04
C GLY A 44 -6.99 -17.49 5.57
N LYS A 45 -6.14 -18.10 4.73
CA LYS A 45 -6.50 -19.08 3.69
C LYS A 45 -7.56 -18.73 2.62
N ILE A 46 -7.86 -17.47 2.31
CA ILE A 46 -8.60 -17.20 1.06
C ILE A 46 -7.65 -17.45 -0.12
N LYS A 47 -7.69 -18.66 -0.68
CA LYS A 47 -7.03 -18.96 -1.95
C LYS A 47 -7.81 -18.25 -3.05
N LEU A 48 -7.33 -17.09 -3.45
CA LEU A 48 -7.88 -16.39 -4.60
C LEU A 48 -7.65 -17.25 -5.86
N PRO A 49 -8.65 -17.39 -6.75
CA PRO A 49 -8.50 -18.17 -7.98
C PRO A 49 -7.42 -17.53 -8.86
N LYS A 50 -6.47 -18.33 -9.37
CA LYS A 50 -5.38 -17.77 -10.21
C LYS A 50 -5.89 -17.09 -11.49
N GLN A 51 -6.91 -17.68 -12.11
CA GLN A 51 -7.57 -17.13 -13.29
C GLN A 51 -8.72 -16.22 -12.84
N SER A 52 -8.40 -15.13 -12.15
CA SER A 52 -9.39 -14.16 -11.72
C SER A 52 -9.10 -12.78 -12.30
N LEU A 53 -10.17 -12.02 -12.53
CA LEU A 53 -10.11 -10.60 -12.84
C LEU A 53 -10.57 -9.80 -11.63
N LEU A 54 -9.76 -8.88 -11.14
CA LEU A 54 -10.15 -7.89 -10.15
C LEU A 54 -10.56 -6.58 -10.84
N VAL A 55 -11.80 -6.14 -10.62
CA VAL A 55 -12.29 -4.85 -11.11
C VAL A 55 -12.20 -3.82 -9.99
N LEU A 56 -11.47 -2.73 -10.22
CA LEU A 56 -11.23 -1.64 -9.27
C LEU A 56 -11.66 -0.30 -9.85
N SER A 57 -12.04 0.66 -9.02
CA SER A 57 -11.95 2.08 -9.39
C SER A 57 -10.56 2.65 -9.06
N SER A 58 -10.25 3.84 -9.57
CA SER A 58 -8.97 4.52 -9.28
C SER A 58 -8.68 4.66 -7.78
N GLU A 59 -9.70 4.93 -6.97
CA GLU A 59 -9.57 5.12 -5.52
C GLU A 59 -9.20 3.82 -4.79
N GLN A 60 -9.46 2.68 -5.42
CA GLN A 60 -9.23 1.34 -4.85
C GLN A 60 -7.86 0.76 -5.26
N ILE A 61 -7.08 1.42 -6.12
CA ILE A 61 -5.77 0.91 -6.59
C ILE A 61 -4.80 0.65 -5.42
N ASN A 62 -4.85 1.51 -4.40
CA ASN A 62 -4.04 1.36 -3.18
C ASN A 62 -4.28 0.03 -2.43
N ARG A 63 -5.39 -0.68 -2.69
CA ARG A 63 -5.66 -2.00 -2.09
C ARG A 63 -4.94 -3.14 -2.80
N LEU A 64 -4.42 -2.89 -4.00
CA LEU A 64 -3.77 -3.91 -4.81
C LEU A 64 -2.46 -4.40 -4.19
N ALA A 65 -1.70 -3.54 -3.52
CA ALA A 65 -0.43 -3.92 -2.91
C ALA A 65 -0.61 -4.99 -1.83
N GLU A 66 -1.57 -4.79 -0.93
CA GLU A 66 -1.95 -5.77 0.08
C GLU A 66 -2.38 -7.11 -0.57
N LEU A 67 -3.24 -7.08 -1.59
CA LEU A 67 -3.64 -8.29 -2.33
C LEU A 67 -2.43 -9.05 -2.92
N ARG A 68 -1.51 -8.33 -3.57
CA ARG A 68 -0.29 -8.92 -4.14
C ARG A 68 0.62 -9.50 -3.06
N LEU A 69 0.74 -8.87 -1.89
CA LEU A 69 1.46 -9.43 -0.73
C LEU A 69 0.83 -10.75 -0.24
N HIS A 70 -0.48 -10.90 -0.38
CA HIS A 70 -1.23 -12.12 -0.05
C HIS A 70 -1.39 -13.11 -1.22
N ASN A 71 -0.47 -13.08 -2.19
CA ASN A 71 -0.38 -14.00 -3.33
C ASN A 71 -1.53 -13.90 -4.35
N PHE A 72 -2.19 -12.75 -4.45
CA PHE A 72 -3.06 -12.49 -5.58
C PHE A 72 -2.24 -12.36 -6.87
N ASP A 73 -2.39 -13.30 -7.81
CA ASP A 73 -1.77 -13.27 -9.15
C ASP A 73 -2.76 -12.92 -10.27
N GLY A 74 -4.05 -12.74 -9.95
CA GLY A 74 -5.07 -12.39 -10.95
C GLY A 74 -4.81 -11.09 -11.73
N ALA A 75 -5.51 -10.97 -12.85
CA ALA A 75 -5.50 -9.76 -13.66
C ALA A 75 -6.28 -8.63 -12.98
N VAL A 76 -6.02 -7.39 -13.38
CA VAL A 76 -6.66 -6.20 -12.82
C VAL A 76 -7.16 -5.30 -13.94
N LEU A 77 -8.42 -4.89 -13.84
CA LEU A 77 -8.98 -3.85 -14.69
C LEU A 77 -9.37 -2.65 -13.82
N VAL A 78 -8.80 -1.49 -14.14
CA VAL A 78 -9.08 -0.24 -13.43
C VAL A 78 -10.09 0.60 -14.20
N LEU A 79 -11.19 0.97 -13.57
CA LEU A 79 -12.15 1.94 -14.10
C LEU A 79 -11.70 3.33 -13.66
N ALA A 80 -11.36 4.20 -14.61
CA ALA A 80 -10.75 5.49 -14.31
C ALA A 80 -11.18 6.57 -15.29
N SER A 81 -11.06 7.83 -14.89
CA SER A 81 -11.24 8.97 -15.81
C SER A 81 -9.96 9.34 -16.56
N GLU A 82 -8.82 8.78 -16.14
CA GLU A 82 -7.49 9.07 -16.70
C GLU A 82 -6.99 7.93 -17.60
N SER A 83 -5.97 8.20 -18.42
CA SER A 83 -5.34 7.16 -19.24
C SER A 83 -4.56 6.15 -18.38
N PHE A 84 -4.36 4.95 -18.90
CA PHE A 84 -3.61 3.93 -18.18
C PHE A 84 -2.14 4.33 -17.93
N ASP A 85 -1.52 5.08 -18.85
CA ASP A 85 -0.17 5.61 -18.65
C ASP A 85 -0.11 6.64 -17.52
N ALA A 86 -1.12 7.51 -17.40
CA ALA A 86 -1.21 8.44 -16.27
C ALA A 86 -1.41 7.71 -14.94
N LEU A 87 -2.23 6.65 -14.93
CA LEU A 87 -2.39 5.80 -13.75
C LEU A 87 -1.09 5.10 -13.35
N LYS A 88 -0.33 4.54 -14.29
CA LYS A 88 0.98 3.90 -14.02
C LYS A 88 1.99 4.88 -13.42
N ALA A 89 1.99 6.13 -13.88
CA ALA A 89 2.85 7.17 -13.32
C ALA A 89 2.51 7.49 -11.86
N LYS A 90 1.22 7.46 -11.49
CA LYS A 90 0.75 7.67 -10.11
C LYS A 90 0.83 6.42 -9.23
N HIS A 91 0.66 5.25 -9.83
CA HIS A 91 0.58 3.95 -9.15
C HIS A 91 1.56 2.95 -9.79
N PRO A 92 2.85 2.99 -9.39
CA PRO A 92 3.90 2.14 -9.98
C PRO A 92 3.63 0.64 -9.89
N ILE A 93 2.77 0.19 -8.99
CA ILE A 93 2.33 -1.22 -8.89
C ILE A 93 1.66 -1.73 -10.19
N LEU A 94 1.05 -0.83 -10.98
CA LEU A 94 0.42 -1.16 -12.26
C LEU A 94 1.43 -1.38 -13.39
N CYS A 95 2.71 -1.08 -13.17
CA CYS A 95 3.79 -1.34 -14.14
C CYS A 95 4.28 -2.80 -14.10
N TRP A 96 3.81 -3.60 -13.15
CA TRP A 96 4.25 -4.98 -12.96
C TRP A 96 3.38 -5.96 -13.71
N GLY A 97 3.96 -6.95 -14.38
CA GLY A 97 3.19 -8.01 -15.05
C GLY A 97 2.56 -7.53 -16.36
N GLN A 98 3.25 -7.81 -17.46
CA GLN A 98 2.80 -7.46 -18.80
C GLN A 98 1.46 -8.13 -19.13
N GLY A 99 0.48 -7.34 -19.57
CA GLY A 99 -0.88 -7.83 -19.88
C GLY A 99 -1.71 -8.21 -18.66
N SER A 100 -1.21 -7.99 -17.43
CA SER A 100 -1.94 -8.32 -16.20
C SER A 100 -2.71 -7.15 -15.60
N HIS A 101 -2.50 -5.95 -16.13
CA HIS A 101 -3.21 -4.75 -15.76
C HIS A 101 -3.59 -3.96 -17.00
N ASP A 102 -4.77 -3.37 -16.95
CA ASP A 102 -5.24 -2.41 -17.93
C ASP A 102 -6.24 -1.45 -17.25
N ALA A 103 -6.62 -0.39 -17.95
CA ALA A 103 -7.68 0.52 -17.54
C ALA A 103 -8.76 0.66 -18.62
N CYS A 104 -9.99 0.88 -18.17
CA CYS A 104 -11.12 1.27 -18.97
C CYS A 104 -11.47 2.73 -18.65
N THR A 105 -11.14 3.64 -19.57
CA THR A 105 -11.28 5.09 -19.34
C THR A 105 -12.72 5.55 -19.51
N TYR A 106 -13.22 6.40 -18.60
CA TYR A 106 -14.56 6.99 -18.66
C TYR A 106 -14.64 8.07 -19.76
N PRO A 107 -15.76 8.15 -20.52
CA PRO A 107 -16.88 7.22 -20.52
C PRO A 107 -16.52 5.93 -21.26
N TRP A 108 -16.57 4.79 -20.56
CA TRP A 108 -16.28 3.49 -21.15
C TRP A 108 -17.50 2.94 -21.89
N LYS A 109 -17.26 2.22 -22.98
CA LYS A 109 -18.31 1.50 -23.71
C LYS A 109 -18.26 0.02 -23.36
N LEU A 110 -19.40 -0.65 -23.45
CA LEU A 110 -19.50 -2.07 -23.15
C LEU A 110 -18.57 -2.96 -24.01
N PRO A 111 -18.44 -2.75 -25.34
CA PRO A 111 -17.50 -3.54 -26.14
C PRO A 111 -16.06 -3.41 -25.65
N ASP A 112 -15.60 -2.18 -25.41
CA ASP A 112 -14.25 -1.88 -24.93
C ASP A 112 -13.97 -2.55 -23.56
N LEU A 113 -14.98 -2.57 -22.67
CA LEU A 113 -14.90 -3.27 -21.39
C LEU A 113 -14.70 -4.78 -21.59
N LEU A 114 -15.50 -5.40 -22.45
CA LEU A 114 -15.44 -6.84 -22.68
C LEU A 114 -14.17 -7.25 -23.41
N GLU A 115 -13.71 -6.47 -24.39
CA GLU A 115 -12.45 -6.69 -25.12
C GLU A 115 -11.27 -6.72 -24.16
N LYS A 116 -11.13 -5.69 -23.31
CA LYS A 116 -10.07 -5.63 -22.30
C LYS A 116 -10.10 -6.83 -21.34
N VAL A 117 -11.28 -7.27 -20.91
CA VAL A 117 -11.41 -8.44 -20.03
C VAL A 117 -10.87 -9.72 -20.68
N VAL A 118 -11.03 -9.87 -21.99
CA VAL A 118 -10.58 -11.06 -22.74
C VAL A 118 -9.07 -11.04 -22.99
N GLU A 119 -8.47 -9.86 -23.12
CA GLU A 119 -7.03 -9.68 -23.35
C GLU A 119 -6.19 -9.83 -22.07
N LEU A 120 -6.79 -9.51 -20.92
CA LEU A 120 -6.12 -9.55 -19.63
C LEU A 120 -5.74 -10.98 -19.21
N VAL A 121 -4.49 -11.13 -18.77
CA VAL A 121 -3.93 -12.41 -18.28
C VAL A 121 -3.46 -12.29 -16.83
N PRO A 122 -3.50 -13.38 -16.03
CA PRO A 122 -2.90 -13.36 -14.70
C PRO A 122 -1.41 -12.99 -14.75
N MET A 123 -0.94 -12.30 -13.71
CA MET A 123 0.46 -11.99 -13.49
C MET A 123 1.27 -13.28 -13.34
N GLU A 124 2.41 -13.35 -14.01
CA GLU A 124 3.32 -14.48 -13.89
C GLU A 124 3.85 -14.63 -12.44
N PRO A 125 4.02 -15.87 -11.93
CA PRO A 125 4.48 -16.10 -10.57
C PRO A 125 5.83 -15.43 -10.24
N GLU A 126 6.74 -15.38 -11.21
CA GLU A 126 8.06 -14.77 -11.09
C GLU A 126 7.94 -13.24 -10.91
N ASN A 127 7.07 -12.59 -11.69
CA ASN A 127 6.78 -11.16 -11.57
C ASN A 127 6.14 -10.85 -10.21
N LEU A 128 5.20 -11.69 -9.75
CA LEU A 128 4.60 -11.54 -8.43
C LEU A 128 5.63 -11.67 -7.31
N LYS A 129 6.54 -12.64 -7.38
CA LYS A 129 7.63 -12.80 -6.39
C LYS A 129 8.55 -11.59 -6.36
N MET A 130 8.88 -11.01 -7.51
CA MET A 130 9.70 -9.80 -7.59
C MET A 130 8.96 -8.61 -6.98
N LEU A 131 7.70 -8.37 -7.37
CA LEU A 131 6.86 -7.33 -6.80
C LEU A 131 6.73 -7.47 -5.27
N GLN A 132 6.54 -8.68 -4.75
CA GLN A 132 6.48 -8.91 -3.30
C GLN A 132 7.79 -8.56 -2.59
N LYS A 133 8.95 -8.72 -3.23
CA LYS A 133 10.24 -8.27 -2.67
C LYS A 133 10.32 -6.75 -2.61
N GLU A 134 9.84 -6.08 -3.65
CA GLU A 134 9.78 -4.61 -3.72
C GLU A 134 8.81 -4.05 -2.66
N LEU A 135 7.62 -4.61 -2.54
CA LEU A 135 6.64 -4.20 -1.52
C LEU A 135 7.16 -4.40 -0.08
N LYS A 136 7.99 -5.43 0.14
CA LYS A 136 8.66 -5.68 1.42
C LYS A 136 9.96 -4.88 1.60
N ALA A 137 10.39 -4.08 0.62
CA ALA A 137 11.60 -3.28 0.73
C ALA A 137 11.48 -2.22 1.84
N ALA A 138 10.30 -1.61 2.00
CA ALA A 138 10.03 -0.65 3.07
C ALA A 138 10.24 -1.24 4.48
N ASP A 139 9.73 -2.46 4.76
CA ASP A 139 9.99 -3.14 6.04
C ASP A 139 11.47 -3.47 6.21
N ARG A 140 12.15 -4.01 5.18
CA ARG A 140 13.59 -4.28 5.24
C ARG A 140 14.40 -3.02 5.54
N TRP A 141 14.04 -1.90 4.91
CA TRP A 141 14.65 -0.60 5.15
C TRP A 141 14.39 -0.12 6.58
N TYR A 142 13.16 -0.22 7.07
CA TYR A 142 12.77 0.08 8.45
C TYR A 142 13.59 -0.73 9.46
N GLN A 143 13.68 -2.05 9.28
CA GLN A 143 14.47 -2.94 10.14
C GLN A 143 15.96 -2.59 10.15
N ARG A 144 16.51 -2.13 9.01
CA ARG A 144 17.95 -1.82 8.88
C ARG A 144 18.33 -0.42 9.33
N ARG A 145 17.45 0.57 9.19
CA ARG A 145 17.77 1.98 9.42
C ARG A 145 17.08 2.57 10.63
N VAL A 146 15.81 2.27 10.83
CA VAL A 146 15.01 2.86 11.91
C VAL A 146 15.24 2.11 13.22
N ILE A 147 15.05 0.79 13.22
CA ILE A 147 15.16 -0.04 14.44
C ILE A 147 16.51 0.15 15.15
N PRO A 148 17.68 0.11 14.48
CA PRO A 148 18.96 0.27 15.18
C PRO A 148 19.14 1.68 15.75
N CYS A 149 18.57 2.70 15.11
CA CYS A 149 18.63 4.08 15.61
C CYS A 149 17.80 4.22 16.90
N LEU A 150 16.56 3.74 16.89
CA LEU A 150 15.68 3.72 18.06
C LEU A 150 16.28 2.90 19.21
N SER A 151 16.84 1.72 18.92
CA SER A 151 17.43 0.87 19.96
C SER A 151 18.71 1.45 20.57
N LYS A 152 19.49 2.27 19.83
CA LYS A 152 20.62 3.02 20.41
C LYS A 152 20.14 4.07 21.41
N LEU A 153 19.04 4.74 21.06
CA LEU A 153 18.39 5.72 21.90
C LEU A 153 17.79 5.07 23.15
N GLU A 154 17.09 3.94 23.04
CA GLU A 154 16.49 3.23 24.19
C GLU A 154 17.51 2.76 25.23
N LYS A 155 18.68 2.29 24.76
CA LYS A 155 19.73 1.73 25.63
C LYS A 155 20.49 2.78 26.45
N LYS A 156 20.30 4.08 26.21
CA LYS A 156 20.94 5.10 27.02
C LYS A 156 20.32 5.16 28.43
N PRO A 157 21.11 5.46 29.47
CA PRO A 157 20.58 5.69 30.80
C PRO A 157 19.62 6.88 30.79
N GLU A 158 18.49 6.76 31.48
CA GLU A 158 17.67 7.90 31.87
C GLU A 158 18.58 8.88 32.64
N ASN A 159 18.47 10.19 32.38
CA ASN A 159 19.32 11.27 32.93
C ASN A 159 20.66 11.55 32.23
N ARG A 160 20.89 11.07 31.01
CA ARG A 160 21.96 11.59 30.13
C ARG A 160 21.39 12.45 29.02
N ALA A 161 22.14 13.47 28.62
CA ALA A 161 21.84 14.30 27.47
C ALA A 161 21.55 13.42 26.23
N VAL A 162 20.51 13.79 25.49
CA VAL A 162 20.06 13.05 24.31
C VAL A 162 21.19 13.00 23.29
N ASP A 163 21.31 11.86 22.60
CA ASP A 163 22.31 11.71 21.55
C ASP A 163 21.96 12.60 20.35
N ALA A 164 22.55 13.79 20.29
CA ALA A 164 22.34 14.74 19.20
C ALA A 164 22.60 14.12 17.82
N LYS A 165 23.55 13.18 17.71
CA LYS A 165 23.85 12.48 16.44
C LYS A 165 22.75 11.49 16.08
N ALA A 166 22.20 10.75 17.05
CA ALA A 166 21.09 9.84 16.80
C ALA A 166 19.80 10.61 16.47
N LEU A 167 19.52 11.72 17.14
CA LEU A 167 18.41 12.61 16.81
C LEU A 167 18.53 13.20 15.39
N ALA A 168 19.71 13.73 15.02
CA ALA A 168 19.95 14.21 13.66
C ALA A 168 19.78 13.09 12.61
N SER A 169 20.15 11.85 12.96
CA SER A 169 19.95 10.68 12.10
C SER A 169 18.46 10.36 11.93
N LEU A 170 17.66 10.46 13.00
CA LEU A 170 16.20 10.29 12.93
C LEU A 170 15.53 11.39 12.10
N ALA A 171 15.92 12.65 12.28
CA ALA A 171 15.42 13.76 11.47
C ALA A 171 15.70 13.52 9.98
N THR A 172 16.92 13.10 9.64
CA THR A 172 17.28 12.73 8.25
C THR A 172 16.44 11.58 7.72
N ILE A 173 16.19 10.55 8.54
CA ILE A 173 15.31 9.43 8.20
C ILE A 173 13.90 9.92 7.89
N ILE A 174 13.33 10.77 8.76
CA ILE A 174 11.97 11.30 8.62
C ILE A 174 11.83 12.16 7.35
N GLU A 175 12.81 12.99 7.03
CA GLU A 175 12.83 13.75 5.77
C GLU A 175 12.82 12.83 4.54
N GLN A 176 13.59 11.73 4.57
CA GLN A 176 13.54 10.73 3.50
C GLN A 176 12.16 10.08 3.38
N LEU A 177 11.49 9.78 4.51
CA LEU A 177 10.14 9.23 4.49
C LEU A 177 9.13 10.21 3.88
N ARG A 178 9.22 11.50 4.22
CA ARG A 178 8.36 12.54 3.65
C ARG A 178 8.52 12.64 2.14
N ALA A 179 9.75 12.54 1.65
CA ALA A 179 10.05 12.60 0.22
C ALA A 179 9.54 11.36 -0.55
N TYR A 180 9.71 10.16 0.02
CA TYR A 180 9.41 8.90 -0.68
C TYR A 180 7.98 8.41 -0.47
N THR A 181 7.34 8.80 0.62
CA THR A 181 6.00 8.32 1.03
C THR A 181 5.10 9.47 1.51
N PRO A 182 4.87 10.50 0.67
CA PRO A 182 4.08 11.66 1.07
C PRO A 182 2.66 11.30 1.50
N VAL A 183 1.98 10.35 0.85
CA VAL A 183 0.61 9.97 1.19
C VAL A 183 0.55 9.34 2.59
N ALA A 184 1.42 8.38 2.89
CA ALA A 184 1.52 7.79 4.22
C ALA A 184 1.90 8.83 5.29
N CYS A 185 2.78 9.78 4.98
CA CYS A 185 3.14 10.84 5.92
C CYS A 185 1.98 11.80 6.26
N HIS A 186 1.03 11.98 5.34
CA HIS A 186 -0.19 12.78 5.55
C HIS A 186 -1.37 11.98 6.09
N ALA A 187 -1.24 10.66 6.22
CA ALA A 187 -2.30 9.84 6.81
C ALA A 187 -2.48 10.18 8.29
N VAL A 188 -3.73 10.36 8.69
CA VAL A 188 -4.12 10.58 10.08
C VAL A 188 -4.15 9.24 10.80
N VAL A 189 -3.41 9.15 11.91
CA VAL A 189 -3.34 7.96 12.74
C VAL A 189 -3.48 8.33 14.21
N GLU A 190 -4.17 7.46 14.95
CA GLU A 190 -4.25 7.56 16.40
C GLU A 190 -3.04 6.87 17.04
N VAL A 191 -2.32 7.57 17.91
CA VAL A 191 -1.19 7.07 18.71
C VAL A 191 -1.47 7.45 20.16
N ARG A 192 -1.71 6.45 21.02
CA ARG A 192 -2.08 6.64 22.45
C ARG A 192 -3.17 7.69 22.71
N GLY A 193 -4.23 7.69 21.90
CA GLY A 193 -5.36 8.61 22.05
C GLY A 193 -5.20 9.97 21.37
N ASP A 194 -4.04 10.25 20.76
CA ASP A 194 -3.83 11.46 19.96
C ASP A 194 -3.93 11.16 18.46
N SER A 195 -4.83 11.86 17.78
CA SER A 195 -5.12 11.67 16.36
C SER A 195 -4.52 12.83 15.55
N ALA A 196 -3.47 12.54 14.82
CA ALA A 196 -2.73 13.52 14.03
C ALA A 196 -2.12 12.86 12.80
N GLN A 197 -1.61 13.66 11.86
CA GLN A 197 -0.86 13.13 10.72
C GLN A 197 0.45 12.51 11.20
N ILE A 198 0.91 11.45 10.53
CA ILE A 198 2.21 10.82 10.82
C ILE A 198 3.36 11.85 10.86
N GLN A 199 3.38 12.80 9.92
CA GLN A 199 4.41 13.83 9.90
C GLN A 199 4.37 14.78 11.10
N GLN A 200 3.18 15.04 11.66
CA GLN A 200 2.99 15.88 12.84
C GLN A 200 3.45 15.15 14.09
N HIS A 201 3.07 13.87 14.23
CA HIS A 201 3.59 12.99 15.28
C HIS A 201 5.12 12.97 15.30
N PHE A 202 5.76 12.80 14.14
CA PHE A 202 7.21 12.86 14.04
C PHE A 202 7.81 14.20 14.47
N GLN A 203 7.21 15.31 14.02
CA GLN A 203 7.69 16.65 14.35
C GLN A 203 7.62 16.92 15.85
N ILE A 204 6.45 16.70 16.46
CA ILE A 204 6.21 16.95 17.89
C ILE A 204 7.16 16.11 18.74
N LEU A 205 7.31 14.81 18.43
CA LEU A 205 8.19 13.93 19.19
C LEU A 205 9.67 14.33 19.07
N LEU A 206 10.13 14.72 17.88
CA LEU A 206 11.52 15.18 17.70
C LEU A 206 11.78 16.51 18.44
N GLU A 207 10.84 17.45 18.40
CA GLU A 207 10.94 18.73 19.12
C GLU A 207 10.99 18.50 20.63
N GLN A 208 10.12 17.66 21.17
CA GLN A 208 10.10 17.30 22.59
C GLN A 208 11.40 16.63 23.04
N MET A 209 11.95 15.72 22.22
CA MET A 209 13.24 15.09 22.51
C MET A 209 14.43 16.06 22.39
N GLY A 210 14.32 17.12 21.59
CA GLY A 210 15.36 18.12 21.39
C GLY A 210 15.38 19.24 22.45
N GLN A 211 14.23 19.54 23.05
CA GLN A 211 14.07 20.60 24.05
C GLN A 211 14.22 20.13 25.50
N SER A 212 14.07 18.83 25.75
CA SER A 212 14.08 18.31 27.11
C SER A 212 15.49 18.12 27.66
N ASP A 213 15.79 18.79 28.78
CA ASP A 213 17.03 18.58 29.56
C ASP A 213 17.14 17.14 30.09
N ASN A 214 15.99 16.46 30.24
CA ASN A 214 15.89 15.06 30.65
C ASN A 214 15.22 14.20 29.58
N TYR A 215 15.87 13.10 29.24
CA TYR A 215 15.41 12.15 28.25
C TYR A 215 14.26 11.28 28.76
N ASP A 216 13.07 11.38 28.15
CA ASP A 216 11.92 10.52 28.45
C ASP A 216 11.84 9.33 27.47
N ARG A 217 12.00 8.11 27.99
CA ARG A 217 11.89 6.88 27.19
C ARG A 217 10.52 6.71 26.53
N THR A 218 9.47 7.32 27.08
CA THR A 218 8.13 7.29 26.52
C THR A 218 8.10 7.85 25.10
N GLN A 219 8.89 8.89 24.82
CA GLN A 219 8.97 9.51 23.49
C GLN A 219 9.51 8.54 22.42
N ILE A 220 10.47 7.67 22.79
CA ILE A 220 11.02 6.68 21.86
C ILE A 220 10.01 5.58 21.56
N VAL A 221 9.25 5.16 22.59
CA VAL A 221 8.19 4.15 22.44
C VAL A 221 7.10 4.70 21.51
N LEU A 222 6.70 5.95 21.70
CA LEU A 222 5.78 6.64 20.79
C LEU A 222 6.34 6.73 19.37
N LEU A 223 7.60 7.13 19.23
CA LEU A 223 8.24 7.25 17.92
C LEU A 223 8.30 5.90 17.20
N ARG A 224 8.60 4.82 17.92
CA ARG A 224 8.57 3.45 17.40
C ARG A 224 7.18 3.06 16.92
N GLU A 225 6.14 3.42 17.66
CA GLU A 225 4.74 3.18 17.28
C GLU A 225 4.37 3.94 16.00
N VAL A 226 4.74 5.22 15.90
CA VAL A 226 4.50 6.06 14.70
C VAL A 226 5.19 5.46 13.48
N PHE A 227 6.48 5.08 13.58
CA PHE A 227 7.17 4.43 12.47
C PHE A 227 6.55 3.07 12.09
N THR A 228 6.03 2.33 13.06
CA THR A 228 5.35 1.05 12.79
C THR A 228 4.07 1.28 11.97
N LYS A 229 3.24 2.24 12.39
CA LYS A 229 2.03 2.64 11.66
C LYS A 229 2.36 3.14 10.25
N TRP A 230 3.41 3.96 10.12
CA TRP A 230 3.92 4.40 8.81
C TRP A 230 4.28 3.22 7.91
N ARG A 231 5.10 2.28 8.41
CA ARG A 231 5.53 1.10 7.67
C ARG A 231 4.33 0.30 7.17
N ASP A 232 3.37 0.05 8.06
CA ASP A 232 2.19 -0.76 7.75
C ASP A 232 1.33 -0.09 6.66
N LEU A 233 1.16 1.23 6.72
CA LEU A 233 0.45 1.99 5.69
C LEU A 233 1.18 1.94 4.33
N VAL A 234 2.50 2.16 4.34
CA VAL A 234 3.32 2.13 3.11
C VAL A 234 3.27 0.76 2.45
N MET A 235 3.42 -0.32 3.22
CA MET A 235 3.33 -1.67 2.70
C MET A 235 1.93 -2.00 2.17
N LYS A 236 0.89 -1.59 2.88
CA LYS A 236 -0.50 -1.84 2.49
C LYS A 236 -0.87 -1.11 1.20
N ALA A 237 -0.41 0.13 1.06
CA ALA A 237 -0.67 0.98 -0.12
C ALA A 237 0.29 0.71 -1.28
N GLY A 238 1.45 0.10 -1.03
CA GLY A 238 2.53 -0.04 -2.01
C GLY A 238 3.18 1.29 -2.38
N GLU A 239 3.17 2.26 -1.46
CA GLU A 239 3.77 3.58 -1.69
C GLU A 239 5.30 3.51 -1.65
N GLY A 240 5.98 4.41 -2.36
CA GLY A 240 7.45 4.47 -2.37
C GLY A 240 8.10 3.24 -3.03
N LEU A 241 7.35 2.52 -3.87
CA LEU A 241 7.85 1.37 -4.62
C LEU A 241 9.07 1.78 -5.46
N GLY A 242 10.19 1.09 -5.28
CA GLY A 242 11.48 1.40 -5.90
C GLY A 242 12.33 2.43 -5.15
N ALA A 243 11.76 3.23 -4.24
CA ALA A 243 12.53 4.22 -3.46
C ALA A 243 13.27 3.60 -2.25
N PHE A 244 12.82 2.44 -1.78
CA PHE A 244 13.41 1.72 -0.64
C PHE A 244 14.23 0.49 -1.02
N SER A 245 14.30 0.18 -2.32
CA SER A 245 14.85 -1.05 -2.87
C SER A 245 16.37 -1.07 -2.91
#